data_AF-A0A8S4MNW3-F1
#
_entry.id   AF-A0A8S4MNW3-F1
#
_cell.length_a   1.000
_cell.length_b   1.000
_cell.length_c   1.000
_cell.angle_alpha   90.00
_cell.angle_beta   90.00
_cell.angle_gamma   90.00
#
_symmetry.space_group_name_H-M   'P 1'
#
loop_
_entity.id
_entity.type
_entity.pdbx_description
1 polymer ?
#
loop_
_entity_poly.entity_id
_entity_poly.type
_entity_poly.pdbx_seq_one_letter_code
_entity_poly.pdbx_strand_id
1 'polypeptide(L)'
;MTFAMKKTASRDNEDDAPEDKDEDKETGFCEAVWQSFVALVQLGPEFLPRSLAGRISAFFWGIGILVAISTYTANLAAFLTVRNLGHSISSAEVLLRQKEISYGTVRTYATWESFKTSTTEPYHSLGVTMKANEESVIVENLQEGLDKMRQGKYALFADSAELDYHASRKPCDLQTIGRVFWQTGYGMFLPKNSKYTVEFNKVIVAAKERGVFDAFDTKW
;
A
#
# COMPACT_ATOMS: atom_id res chain seq x y z
N MET A 1 25.53 38.78 -29.86
CA MET A 1 24.30 39.02 -29.07
C MET A 1 24.71 39.21 -27.62
N THR A 2 25.26 40.38 -27.34
CA THR A 2 24.63 41.50 -26.59
C THR A 2 24.87 41.35 -25.08
N PHE A 3 26.03 41.88 -24.68
CA PHE A 3 26.36 42.31 -23.31
C PHE A 3 25.67 43.65 -23.04
N ALA A 4 25.27 43.91 -21.78
CA ALA A 4 24.91 45.24 -21.31
C ALA A 4 25.53 45.47 -19.92
N MET A 5 26.60 46.28 -19.88
CA MET A 5 27.15 46.89 -18.68
C MET A 5 26.37 48.18 -18.37
N LYS A 6 26.06 48.42 -17.08
CA LYS A 6 25.55 49.72 -16.64
C LYS A 6 26.72 50.68 -16.40
N LYS A 7 26.67 51.75 -17.18
CA LYS A 7 27.55 52.90 -17.31
C LYS A 7 27.96 53.52 -15.96
N THR A 8 29.25 53.61 -15.72
CA THR A 8 29.87 54.57 -14.79
C THR A 8 29.68 55.98 -15.36
N ALA A 9 29.13 56.88 -14.55
CA ALA A 9 29.09 58.31 -14.83
C ALA A 9 29.85 59.01 -13.71
N SER A 10 31.07 59.44 -14.03
CA SER A 10 31.83 60.40 -13.23
C SER A 10 31.28 61.80 -13.51
N ARG A 11 30.96 62.55 -12.46
CA ARG A 11 30.87 64.01 -12.51
C ARG A 11 31.53 64.55 -11.25
N ASP A 12 32.49 65.43 -11.49
CA ASP A 12 33.46 65.97 -10.53
C ASP A 12 32.86 66.95 -9.52
N ASN A 13 33.62 67.07 -8.43
CA ASN A 13 33.84 68.19 -7.51
C ASN A 13 33.03 68.38 -6.21
N GLU A 14 33.87 68.38 -5.16
CA GLU A 14 33.94 69.24 -3.97
C GLU A 14 32.99 69.02 -2.79
N ASP A 15 33.65 68.62 -1.69
CA ASP A 15 33.43 68.99 -0.30
C ASP A 15 32.00 68.94 0.25
N ASP A 16 31.74 67.90 1.04
CA ASP A 16 31.16 68.02 2.38
C ASP A 16 31.19 66.63 3.05
N ALA A 17 32.12 66.43 3.99
CA ALA A 17 31.82 65.62 5.17
C ALA A 17 30.96 66.51 6.09
N PRO A 18 29.88 66.04 6.72
CA PRO A 18 29.90 64.92 7.66
C PRO A 18 28.65 64.02 7.44
N GLU A 19 28.47 62.85 8.01
CA GLU A 19 28.33 62.53 9.43
C GLU A 19 28.35 61.00 9.52
N ASP A 20 29.07 60.51 10.51
CA ASP A 20 28.85 59.20 11.11
C ASP A 20 27.37 59.10 11.49
N LYS A 21 26.61 58.32 10.72
CA LYS A 21 25.32 57.82 11.17
C LYS A 21 25.40 56.31 11.14
N ASP A 22 25.98 55.80 12.23
CA ASP A 22 25.59 54.54 12.83
C ASP A 22 24.07 54.60 13.13
N GLU A 23 23.25 54.55 12.09
CA GLU A 23 21.87 54.12 12.21
C GLU A 23 21.93 52.60 12.27
N ASP A 24 22.14 52.12 13.50
CA ASP A 24 21.73 50.80 13.92
C ASP A 24 20.25 50.66 13.58
N LYS A 25 19.95 50.25 12.35
CA LYS A 25 18.62 49.80 11.96
C LYS A 25 18.33 48.59 12.80
N GLU A 26 17.71 48.83 13.95
CA GLU A 26 16.98 47.85 14.71
C GLU A 26 16.04 47.17 13.73
N THR A 27 16.46 46.01 13.20
CA THR A 27 15.56 45.13 12.49
C THR A 27 14.52 44.75 13.54
N GLY A 28 13.37 45.45 13.52
CA GLY A 28 12.30 45.21 14.47
C GLY A 28 12.04 43.71 14.55
N PHE A 29 11.81 43.18 15.75
CA PHE A 29 11.68 41.73 15.97
C PHE A 29 10.73 41.06 14.97
N CYS A 30 9.61 41.72 14.61
CA CYS A 30 8.68 41.25 13.59
C CYS A 30 9.29 41.13 12.20
N GLU A 31 10.19 42.04 11.81
CA GLU A 31 10.92 41.98 10.55
C GLU A 31 11.91 40.82 10.54
N ALA A 32 12.63 40.57 11.65
CA ALA A 32 13.51 39.42 11.76
C ALA A 32 12.75 38.08 11.70
N VAL A 33 11.57 38.01 12.33
CA VAL A 33 10.66 36.85 12.25
C VAL A 33 10.12 36.67 10.83
N TRP A 34 9.73 37.76 10.18
CA TRP A 34 9.25 37.76 8.79
C TRP A 34 10.34 37.29 7.83
N GLN A 35 11.56 37.81 7.95
CA GLN A 35 12.73 37.40 7.15
C GLN A 35 13.09 35.92 7.41
N SER A 36 12.94 35.43 8.64
CA SER A 36 13.12 34.01 8.95
C SER A 36 12.06 33.12 8.30
N PHE A 37 10.82 33.62 8.20
CA PHE A 37 9.73 32.94 7.49
C PHE A 37 9.94 32.94 5.96
N VAL A 38 10.38 34.06 5.38
CA VAL A 38 10.71 34.17 3.95
C VAL A 38 11.85 33.22 3.58
N ALA A 39 12.91 33.14 4.40
CA ALA A 39 14.00 32.19 4.22
C ALA A 39 13.55 30.71 4.29
N LEU A 40 12.46 30.42 5.00
CA LEU A 40 11.88 29.08 5.10
C LEU A 40 11.13 28.67 3.81
N VAL A 41 10.54 29.63 3.09
CA VAL A 41 9.72 29.40 1.87
C VAL A 41 10.59 29.31 0.58
N GLN A 42 11.91 29.17 0.71
CA GLN A 42 12.88 29.13 -0.42
C GLN A 42 12.86 30.39 -1.34
N LEU A 43 12.19 31.46 -0.92
CA LEU A 43 12.35 32.79 -1.50
C LEU A 43 13.59 33.37 -0.81
N GLY A 44 14.70 33.48 -1.55
CA GLY A 44 15.98 33.92 -0.98
C GLY A 44 15.85 35.25 -0.23
N PRO A 45 16.57 35.44 0.90
CA PRO A 45 16.48 36.67 1.67
C PRO A 45 16.96 37.86 0.83
N GLU A 46 16.19 38.95 0.83
CA GLU A 46 16.55 40.19 0.12
C GLU A 46 17.75 40.91 0.74
N PHE A 47 18.14 40.54 1.98
CA PHE A 47 19.25 41.13 2.73
C PHE A 47 20.14 40.05 3.36
N LEU A 48 21.43 40.06 2.99
CA LEU A 48 22.46 39.22 3.60
C LEU A 48 23.08 39.92 4.81
N PRO A 49 23.23 39.26 5.97
CA PRO A 49 23.89 39.86 7.13
C PRO A 49 25.35 40.24 6.81
N ARG A 50 25.71 41.50 7.13
CA ARG A 50 27.03 42.08 6.86
C ARG A 50 28.13 41.48 7.75
N SER A 51 27.78 41.02 8.95
CA SER A 51 28.69 40.43 9.95
C SER A 51 29.01 38.95 9.70
N LEU A 52 30.27 38.56 9.92
CA LEU A 52 30.77 37.17 9.80
C LEU A 52 29.99 36.19 10.69
N ALA A 53 29.65 36.59 11.92
CA ALA A 53 28.87 35.77 12.85
C ALA A 53 27.43 35.53 12.35
N GLY A 54 26.81 36.55 11.75
CA GLY A 54 25.47 36.44 11.17
C GLY A 54 25.41 35.48 9.98
N ARG A 55 26.50 35.41 9.19
CA ARG A 55 26.61 34.44 8.09
C ARG A 55 26.67 33.00 8.61
N ILE A 56 27.47 32.73 9.64
CA ILE A 56 27.60 31.38 10.22
C ILE A 56 26.26 30.91 10.79
N SER A 57 25.55 31.75 11.54
CA SER A 57 24.22 31.42 12.06
C SER A 57 23.20 31.17 10.95
N ALA A 58 23.22 31.95 9.86
CA ALA A 58 22.35 31.74 8.71
C ALA A 58 22.65 30.42 7.96
N PHE A 59 23.92 30.00 7.88
CA PHE A 59 24.28 28.70 7.32
C PHE A 59 23.74 27.53 8.15
N PHE A 60 23.92 27.56 9.48
CA PHE A 60 23.37 26.53 10.36
C PHE A 60 21.84 26.49 10.30
N TRP A 61 21.19 27.65 10.26
CA TRP A 61 19.74 27.77 10.09
C TRP A 61 19.27 27.21 8.75
N GLY A 62 19.97 27.52 7.66
CA GLY A 62 19.68 27.00 6.32
C GLY A 62 19.83 25.48 6.22
N ILE A 63 20.85 24.89 6.87
CA ILE A 63 20.99 23.43 6.96
C ILE A 63 19.81 22.83 7.75
N GLY A 64 19.40 23.45 8.86
CA GLY A 64 18.25 23.02 9.64
C GLY A 64 16.95 23.01 8.83
N ILE A 65 16.69 24.07 8.06
CA ILE A 65 15.54 24.16 7.16
C ILE A 65 15.64 23.08 6.07
N LEU A 66 16.81 22.88 5.47
CA LEU A 66 17.01 21.89 4.42
C LEU A 66 16.72 20.46 4.93
N VAL A 67 17.18 20.12 6.14
CA VAL A 67 16.87 18.83 6.78
C VAL A 67 15.38 18.69 7.08
N ALA A 68 14.73 19.76 7.58
CA ALA A 68 13.30 19.76 7.87
C ALA A 68 12.46 19.57 6.59
N ILE A 69 12.76 20.30 5.52
CA ILE A 69 12.09 20.15 4.22
C ILE A 69 12.35 18.76 3.66
N SER A 70 13.59 18.29 3.65
CA SER A 70 13.93 16.94 3.15
C SER A 70 13.17 15.85 3.91
N THR A 71 13.07 15.95 5.23
CA THR A 71 12.35 14.96 6.05
C THR A 71 10.84 15.04 5.80
N TYR A 72 10.28 16.24 5.65
CA TYR A 72 8.88 16.43 5.30
C TYR A 72 8.56 15.88 3.90
N THR A 73 9.37 16.23 2.89
CA THR A 73 9.24 15.71 1.53
C THR A 73 9.42 14.20 1.48
N ALA A 74 10.33 13.62 2.27
CA ALA A 74 10.53 12.17 2.35
C ALA A 74 9.33 11.45 3.00
N ASN A 75 8.80 11.97 4.11
CA ASN A 75 7.61 11.39 4.76
C ASN A 75 6.36 11.53 3.89
N LEU A 76 6.21 12.67 3.21
CA LEU A 76 5.14 12.89 2.25
C LEU A 76 5.27 11.94 1.06
N ALA A 77 6.46 11.80 0.48
CA ALA A 77 6.72 10.86 -0.61
C ALA A 77 6.46 9.41 -0.16
N ALA A 78 6.90 9.04 1.05
CA ALA A 78 6.61 7.74 1.63
C ALA A 78 5.09 7.51 1.70
N PHE A 79 4.33 8.48 2.23
CA PHE A 79 2.86 8.40 2.26
C PHE A 79 2.23 8.31 0.86
N LEU A 80 2.72 9.06 -0.11
CA LEU A 80 2.22 9.04 -1.50
C LEU A 80 2.58 7.75 -2.24
N THR A 81 3.71 7.11 -1.89
CA THR A 81 4.11 5.81 -2.44
C THR A 81 3.38 4.64 -1.79
N VAL A 82 2.85 4.82 -0.57
CA VAL A 82 1.91 3.86 0.01
C VAL A 82 0.62 3.93 -0.80
N ARG A 83 0.55 3.06 -1.81
CA ARG A 83 -0.73 2.64 -2.35
C ARG A 83 -1.44 1.95 -1.19
N ASN A 84 -2.44 2.63 -0.63
CA ASN A 84 -3.44 1.99 0.22
C ASN A 84 -4.18 0.95 -0.63
N LEU A 85 -3.55 -0.21 -0.85
CA LEU A 85 -4.27 -1.45 -1.11
C LEU A 85 -5.11 -1.66 0.14
N GLY A 86 -6.37 -1.25 0.02
CA GLY A 86 -7.25 -0.93 1.13
C GLY A 86 -7.19 -1.96 2.24
N HIS A 87 -6.95 -1.46 3.45
CA HIS A 87 -7.43 -2.03 4.70
C HIS A 87 -7.34 -3.56 4.79
N SER A 88 -6.11 -4.04 5.01
CA SER A 88 -5.72 -5.35 5.54
C SER A 88 -6.89 -6.22 6.02
N ILE A 89 -7.50 -6.96 5.09
CA ILE A 89 -8.27 -8.15 5.43
C ILE A 89 -7.24 -9.21 5.81
N SER A 90 -6.49 -9.05 6.89
CA SER A 90 -5.41 -10.01 7.19
C SER A 90 -5.97 -11.37 7.62
N SER A 91 -7.23 -11.42 8.07
CA SER A 91 -7.79 -12.61 8.66
C SER A 91 -9.33 -12.63 8.69
N ALA A 92 -9.87 -13.84 8.81
CA ALA A 92 -11.29 -14.14 8.92
C ALA A 92 -11.97 -13.41 10.10
N GLU A 93 -11.25 -13.17 11.21
CA GLU A 93 -11.78 -12.45 12.37
C GLU A 93 -12.04 -10.97 12.07
N VAL A 94 -11.23 -10.37 11.17
CA VAL A 94 -11.42 -8.98 10.76
C VAL A 94 -12.67 -8.87 9.89
N LEU A 95 -12.92 -9.87 9.02
CA LEU A 95 -14.13 -9.95 8.19
C LEU A 95 -15.42 -9.99 9.04
N LEU A 96 -15.40 -10.69 10.17
CA LEU A 96 -16.55 -10.73 11.08
C LEU A 96 -16.85 -9.39 11.76
N ARG A 97 -15.82 -8.60 12.06
CA ARG A 97 -15.98 -7.34 12.79
C ARG A 97 -16.48 -6.21 11.89
N GLN A 98 -16.15 -6.26 10.61
CA GLN A 98 -16.62 -5.28 9.64
C GLN A 98 -17.93 -5.71 8.98
N LYS A 99 -18.70 -4.73 8.50
CA LYS A 99 -19.92 -4.95 7.69
C LYS A 99 -19.81 -4.40 6.26
N GLU A 100 -18.66 -3.81 5.92
CA GLU A 100 -18.48 -3.13 4.64
C GLU A 100 -18.23 -4.10 3.48
N ILE A 101 -17.57 -5.22 3.78
CA ILE A 101 -17.23 -6.25 2.79
C ILE A 101 -18.16 -7.45 3.01
N SER A 102 -18.94 -7.73 1.98
CA SER A 102 -19.76 -8.94 1.93
C SER A 102 -18.87 -10.16 1.64
N TYR A 103 -19.22 -11.33 2.17
CA TYR A 103 -18.42 -12.53 1.96
C TYR A 103 -19.30 -13.76 1.76
N GLY A 104 -18.87 -14.66 0.89
CA GLY A 104 -19.65 -15.83 0.52
C GLY A 104 -18.82 -16.95 -0.11
N THR A 105 -19.49 -17.98 -0.59
CA THR A 105 -18.90 -19.15 -1.26
C THR A 105 -19.81 -19.58 -2.40
N VAL A 106 -19.33 -20.48 -3.24
CA VAL A 106 -20.15 -21.15 -4.25
C VAL A 106 -21.05 -22.20 -3.57
N ARG A 107 -22.33 -22.29 -3.97
CA ARG A 107 -23.34 -23.18 -3.37
C ARG A 107 -22.93 -24.67 -3.43
N THR A 108 -22.34 -25.09 -4.53
CA THR A 108 -21.99 -26.49 -4.81
C THR A 108 -20.67 -26.92 -4.16
N TYR A 109 -19.94 -26.00 -3.53
CA TYR A 109 -18.60 -26.29 -3.02
C TYR A 109 -18.65 -26.93 -1.63
N ALA A 110 -17.69 -27.84 -1.38
CA ALA A 110 -17.48 -28.44 -0.06
C ALA A 110 -17.19 -27.39 1.02
N THR A 111 -16.65 -26.23 0.63
CA THR A 111 -16.44 -25.08 1.52
C THR A 111 -17.75 -24.62 2.16
N TRP A 112 -18.86 -24.60 1.40
CA TRP A 112 -20.17 -24.23 1.96
C TRP A 112 -20.65 -25.23 3.01
N GLU A 113 -20.50 -26.51 2.72
CA GLU A 113 -20.81 -27.57 3.69
C GLU A 113 -19.95 -27.46 4.95
N SER A 114 -18.65 -27.20 4.78
CA SER A 114 -17.70 -27.00 5.87
C SER A 114 -18.12 -25.84 6.78
N PHE A 115 -18.57 -24.70 6.21
CA PHE A 115 -19.10 -23.59 7.00
C PHE A 115 -20.38 -23.92 7.75
N LYS A 116 -21.25 -24.78 7.20
CA LYS A 116 -22.48 -25.23 7.88
C LYS A 116 -22.20 -26.19 9.03
N THR A 117 -21.15 -27.01 8.93
CA THR A 117 -20.84 -28.04 9.93
C THR A 117 -19.76 -27.62 10.93
N SER A 118 -18.97 -26.60 10.62
CA SER A 118 -17.87 -26.14 11.48
C SER A 118 -18.41 -25.57 12.80
N THR A 119 -17.80 -25.97 13.90
CA THR A 119 -18.06 -25.46 15.25
C THR A 119 -16.95 -24.54 15.77
N THR A 120 -15.88 -24.36 14.99
CA THR A 120 -14.70 -23.60 15.40
C THR A 120 -14.86 -22.13 15.02
N GLU A 121 -14.69 -21.23 15.99
CA GLU A 121 -14.64 -19.78 15.74
C GLU A 121 -13.29 -19.38 15.14
N PRO A 122 -13.24 -18.42 14.20
CA PRO A 122 -14.33 -17.56 13.71
C PRO A 122 -15.24 -18.17 12.62
N TYR A 123 -14.91 -19.36 12.12
CA TYR A 123 -15.56 -19.94 10.94
C TYR A 123 -17.04 -20.28 11.15
N HIS A 124 -17.41 -20.69 12.37
CA HIS A 124 -18.80 -20.92 12.74
C HIS A 124 -19.64 -19.64 12.64
N SER A 125 -19.20 -18.53 13.26
CA SER A 125 -19.89 -17.23 13.14
C SER A 125 -19.97 -16.71 11.69
N LEU A 126 -18.94 -16.97 10.87
CA LEU A 126 -18.96 -16.63 9.44
C LEU A 126 -20.06 -17.42 8.73
N GLY A 127 -20.12 -18.73 8.97
CA GLY A 127 -21.14 -19.62 8.39
C GLY A 127 -22.56 -19.21 8.75
N VAL A 128 -22.81 -18.82 10.01
CA VAL A 128 -24.12 -18.31 10.45
C VAL A 128 -24.48 -17.01 9.73
N THR A 129 -23.54 -16.09 9.60
CA THR A 129 -23.78 -14.81 8.90
C THR A 129 -24.02 -14.99 7.41
N MET A 130 -23.28 -15.91 6.78
CA MET A 130 -23.45 -16.29 5.38
C MET A 130 -24.82 -16.94 5.14
N LYS A 131 -25.26 -17.82 6.06
CA LYS A 131 -26.58 -18.44 6.01
C LYS A 131 -27.72 -17.43 6.18
N ALA A 132 -27.55 -16.42 7.04
CA ALA A 132 -28.54 -15.37 7.24
C ALA A 132 -28.75 -14.51 5.98
N ASN A 133 -27.73 -14.40 5.12
CA ASN A 133 -27.77 -13.61 3.89
C ASN A 133 -27.62 -14.48 2.64
N GLU A 134 -28.07 -15.74 2.70
CA GLU A 134 -27.75 -16.77 1.71
C GLU A 134 -28.03 -16.35 0.26
N GLU A 135 -29.18 -15.74 0.00
CA GLU A 135 -29.58 -15.30 -1.35
C GLU A 135 -28.68 -14.20 -1.93
N SER A 136 -28.05 -13.37 -1.08
CA SER A 136 -27.26 -12.24 -1.54
C SER A 136 -25.76 -12.50 -1.53
N VAL A 137 -25.26 -13.48 -0.76
CA VAL A 137 -23.82 -13.73 -0.62
C VAL A 137 -23.36 -15.03 -1.27
N ILE A 138 -24.21 -16.05 -1.34
CA ILE A 138 -23.86 -17.32 -1.97
C ILE A 138 -24.09 -17.21 -3.48
N VAL A 139 -23.13 -17.68 -4.26
CA VAL A 139 -23.18 -17.66 -5.73
C VAL A 139 -23.34 -19.08 -6.29
N GLU A 140 -23.92 -19.22 -7.48
CA GLU A 140 -24.13 -20.55 -8.08
C GLU A 140 -22.87 -21.07 -8.79
N ASN A 141 -22.10 -20.15 -9.38
CA ASN A 141 -20.90 -20.48 -10.17
C ASN A 141 -19.69 -19.67 -9.71
N LEU A 142 -18.49 -20.22 -9.96
CA LEU A 142 -17.24 -19.52 -9.68
C LEU A 142 -17.15 -18.18 -10.43
N GLN A 143 -17.48 -18.17 -11.74
CA GLN A 143 -17.37 -16.96 -12.57
C GLN A 143 -18.25 -15.82 -12.04
N GLU A 144 -19.45 -16.13 -11.56
CA GLU A 144 -20.34 -15.16 -10.92
C GLU A 144 -19.68 -14.59 -9.65
N GLY A 145 -19.06 -15.45 -8.83
CA GLY A 145 -18.27 -15.03 -7.67
C GLY A 145 -17.10 -14.12 -8.04
N LEU A 146 -16.33 -14.48 -9.08
CA LEU A 146 -15.21 -13.67 -9.57
C LEU A 146 -15.68 -12.29 -10.06
N ASP A 147 -16.74 -12.24 -10.86
CA ASP A 147 -17.26 -10.98 -11.39
C ASP A 147 -17.85 -10.10 -10.27
N LYS A 148 -18.47 -10.71 -9.27
CA LYS A 148 -18.96 -10.02 -8.08
C LYS A 148 -17.84 -9.41 -7.24
N MET A 149 -16.70 -10.12 -7.10
CA MET A 149 -15.49 -9.56 -6.47
C MET A 149 -14.92 -8.38 -7.25
N ARG A 150 -15.02 -8.39 -8.59
CA ARG A 150 -14.53 -7.29 -9.45
C ARG A 150 -15.42 -6.06 -9.40
N GLN A 151 -16.73 -6.25 -9.31
CA GLN A 151 -17.71 -5.15 -9.36
C GLN A 151 -17.93 -4.46 -8.01
N GLY A 152 -17.67 -5.15 -6.89
CA GLY A 152 -18.00 -4.65 -5.57
C GLY A 152 -17.10 -5.17 -4.46
N LYS A 153 -17.42 -4.77 -3.22
CA LYS A 153 -16.71 -5.21 -2.02
C LYS A 153 -17.23 -6.58 -1.57
N TYR A 154 -16.78 -7.61 -2.28
CA TYR A 154 -17.12 -9.00 -2.01
C TYR A 154 -15.86 -9.85 -1.85
N ALA A 155 -15.87 -10.77 -0.89
CA ALA A 155 -14.81 -11.75 -0.68
C ALA A 155 -15.36 -13.16 -0.90
N LEU A 156 -14.71 -13.93 -1.78
CA LEU A 156 -15.10 -15.30 -2.09
C LEU A 156 -14.23 -16.30 -1.34
N PHE A 157 -14.87 -17.20 -0.60
CA PHE A 157 -14.25 -18.41 -0.06
C PHE A 157 -14.36 -19.54 -1.08
N ALA A 158 -13.23 -20.06 -1.51
CA ALA A 158 -13.10 -21.20 -2.43
C ALA A 158 -11.78 -21.92 -2.17
N ASP A 159 -11.46 -22.93 -2.98
CA ASP A 159 -10.20 -23.63 -2.87
C ASP A 159 -9.01 -22.73 -3.27
N SER A 160 -7.93 -22.84 -2.51
CA SER A 160 -6.69 -22.08 -2.72
C SER A 160 -6.14 -22.24 -4.13
N ALA A 161 -6.05 -23.46 -4.66
CA ALA A 161 -5.50 -23.71 -5.99
C ALA A 161 -6.32 -23.02 -7.11
N GLU A 162 -7.64 -23.01 -6.98
CA GLU A 162 -8.52 -22.36 -7.96
C GLU A 162 -8.41 -20.82 -7.88
N LEU A 163 -8.36 -20.28 -6.67
CA LEU A 163 -8.22 -18.84 -6.47
C LEU A 163 -6.83 -18.33 -6.90
N ASP A 164 -5.76 -19.06 -6.57
CA ASP A 164 -4.39 -18.70 -6.96
C ASP A 164 -4.22 -18.74 -8.48
N TYR A 165 -4.85 -19.70 -9.15
CA TYR A 165 -4.88 -19.78 -10.60
C TYR A 165 -5.56 -18.54 -11.23
N HIS A 166 -6.69 -18.09 -10.66
CA HIS A 166 -7.37 -16.90 -11.17
C HIS A 166 -6.67 -15.59 -10.79
N ALA A 167 -6.03 -15.50 -9.62
CA ALA A 167 -5.28 -14.34 -9.18
C ALA A 167 -3.98 -14.13 -9.97
N SER A 168 -3.31 -15.22 -10.37
CA SER A 168 -2.07 -15.14 -11.17
C SER A 168 -2.29 -14.77 -12.64
N ARG A 169 -3.54 -14.76 -13.11
CA ARG A 169 -3.88 -14.43 -14.51
C ARG A 169 -4.33 -12.99 -14.69
N LYS A 170 -4.19 -12.50 -15.93
CA LYS A 170 -4.72 -11.19 -16.33
C LYS A 170 -6.23 -11.16 -16.12
N PRO A 171 -6.81 -10.05 -15.59
CA PRO A 171 -6.19 -8.72 -15.45
C PRO A 171 -5.39 -8.44 -14.15
N CYS A 172 -5.00 -9.46 -13.38
CA CYS A 172 -4.22 -9.31 -12.12
C CYS A 172 -4.90 -8.38 -11.11
N ASP A 173 -6.23 -8.41 -11.08
CA ASP A 173 -7.13 -7.60 -10.26
C ASP A 173 -7.54 -8.31 -8.96
N LEU A 174 -7.26 -9.61 -8.86
CA LEU A 174 -7.59 -10.45 -7.73
C LEU A 174 -6.32 -10.84 -6.97
N GLN A 175 -6.48 -11.03 -5.66
CA GLN A 175 -5.42 -11.52 -4.79
C GLN A 175 -6.00 -12.49 -3.78
N THR A 176 -5.28 -13.58 -3.53
CA THR A 176 -5.58 -14.51 -2.43
C THR A 176 -5.03 -13.97 -1.11
N ILE A 177 -5.84 -14.07 -0.07
CA ILE A 177 -5.59 -13.43 1.22
C ILE A 177 -5.77 -14.46 2.35
N GLY A 178 -4.85 -14.41 3.31
CA GLY A 178 -4.88 -15.28 4.48
C GLY A 178 -4.16 -16.61 4.27
N ARG A 179 -4.30 -17.51 5.24
CA ARG A 179 -3.76 -18.87 5.19
C ARG A 179 -4.89 -19.86 4.92
N VAL A 180 -4.53 -21.01 4.35
CA VAL A 180 -5.46 -22.13 4.19
C VAL A 180 -5.98 -22.57 5.57
N PHE A 181 -7.29 -22.52 5.75
CA PHE A 181 -7.96 -22.81 7.03
C PHE A 181 -8.34 -24.29 7.18
N TRP A 182 -8.70 -24.97 6.09
CA TRP A 182 -8.91 -26.42 6.04
C TRP A 182 -7.90 -27.04 5.09
N GLN A 183 -7.09 -27.97 5.61
CA GLN A 183 -6.19 -28.76 4.76
C GLN A 183 -7.00 -29.84 4.05
N THR A 184 -7.56 -29.48 2.90
CA THR A 184 -8.21 -30.40 1.98
C THR A 184 -7.23 -30.85 0.89
N GLY A 185 -7.43 -32.06 0.37
CA GLY A 185 -6.63 -32.60 -0.72
C GLY A 185 -7.52 -33.14 -1.84
N TYR A 186 -7.05 -33.02 -3.08
CA TYR A 186 -7.72 -33.63 -4.22
C TYR A 186 -7.48 -35.14 -4.26
N GLY A 187 -8.52 -35.89 -4.63
CA GLY A 187 -8.47 -37.34 -4.74
C GLY A 187 -9.15 -37.83 -6.02
N MET A 188 -8.68 -38.96 -6.53
CA MET A 188 -9.32 -39.65 -7.65
C MET A 188 -10.32 -40.68 -7.11
N PHE A 189 -11.56 -40.63 -7.59
CA PHE A 189 -12.60 -41.54 -7.16
C PHE A 189 -12.70 -42.73 -8.13
N LEU A 190 -12.60 -43.95 -7.59
CA LEU A 190 -12.90 -45.19 -8.31
C LEU A 190 -14.23 -45.79 -7.81
N PRO A 191 -14.92 -46.61 -8.63
CA PRO A 191 -16.10 -47.33 -8.17
C PRO A 191 -15.83 -48.12 -6.90
N LYS A 192 -16.84 -48.22 -6.04
CA LYS A 192 -16.75 -48.96 -4.77
C LYS A 192 -16.31 -50.40 -5.05
N ASN A 193 -15.32 -50.89 -4.30
CA ASN A 193 -14.71 -52.21 -4.46
C ASN A 193 -14.01 -52.45 -5.81
N SER A 194 -13.55 -51.39 -6.48
CA SER A 194 -12.71 -51.52 -7.67
C SER A 194 -11.41 -52.29 -7.36
N LYS A 195 -11.06 -53.23 -8.25
CA LYS A 195 -9.80 -54.00 -8.16
C LYS A 195 -8.57 -53.10 -8.34
N TYR A 196 -8.73 -51.95 -8.98
CA TYR A 196 -7.64 -51.05 -9.35
C TYR A 196 -7.28 -50.05 -8.26
N THR A 197 -8.08 -49.90 -7.20
CA THR A 197 -7.84 -48.89 -6.16
C THR A 197 -6.44 -49.03 -5.53
N VAL A 198 -6.01 -50.26 -5.25
CA VAL A 198 -4.69 -50.52 -4.68
C VAL A 198 -3.57 -50.17 -5.66
N GLU A 199 -3.77 -50.47 -6.94
CA GLU A 199 -2.77 -50.21 -7.98
C GLU A 199 -2.63 -48.72 -8.28
N PHE A 200 -3.75 -47.99 -8.41
CA PHE A 200 -3.74 -46.53 -8.57
C PHE A 200 -3.08 -45.83 -7.39
N ASN A 201 -3.40 -46.23 -6.16
CA ASN A 201 -2.78 -45.63 -4.97
C ASN A 201 -1.26 -45.82 -4.97
N LYS A 202 -0.75 -47.00 -5.36
CA LYS A 202 0.70 -47.24 -5.48
C LYS A 202 1.34 -46.31 -6.52
N VAL A 203 0.70 -46.15 -7.67
CA VAL A 203 1.21 -45.27 -8.74
C VAL A 203 1.19 -43.81 -8.33
N ILE A 204 0.14 -43.35 -7.65
CA ILE A 204 0.03 -41.98 -7.14
C ILE A 204 1.14 -41.69 -6.12
N VAL A 205 1.39 -42.61 -5.18
CA VAL A 205 2.49 -42.46 -4.22
C VAL A 205 3.84 -42.43 -4.93
N ALA A 206 4.08 -43.35 -5.86
CA ALA A 206 5.32 -43.37 -6.64
C ALA A 206 5.52 -42.10 -7.49
N ALA A 207 4.45 -41.52 -8.02
CA ALA A 207 4.49 -40.25 -8.76
C ALA A 207 4.83 -39.07 -7.83
N LYS A 208 4.28 -39.07 -6.60
CA LYS A 208 4.60 -38.08 -5.57
C LYS A 208 6.07 -38.16 -5.14
N GLU A 209 6.57 -39.35 -4.85
CA GLU A 209 7.97 -39.58 -4.48
C GLU A 209 8.95 -39.14 -5.58
N ARG A 210 8.53 -39.23 -6.84
CA ARG A 210 9.31 -38.78 -8.00
C ARG A 210 9.18 -37.28 -8.29
N GLY A 211 8.39 -36.52 -7.53
CA GLY A 211 8.18 -35.08 -7.73
C GLY A 211 7.37 -34.74 -8.98
N VAL A 212 6.57 -35.68 -9.50
CA VAL A 212 5.77 -35.45 -10.73
C VAL A 212 4.71 -34.37 -10.51
N PHE A 213 4.11 -34.32 -9.32
CA PHE A 213 3.10 -33.32 -8.98
C PHE A 213 3.72 -31.92 -8.86
N ASP A 214 4.88 -31.78 -8.22
CA ASP A 214 5.60 -30.50 -8.12
C ASP A 214 5.94 -29.94 -9.51
N ALA A 215 6.29 -30.83 -10.46
CA ALA A 215 6.53 -30.46 -11.85
C ALA A 215 5.26 -30.00 -12.57
N PHE A 216 4.08 -30.55 -12.22
CA PHE A 216 2.81 -30.08 -12.76
C PHE A 216 2.39 -28.74 -12.15
N ASP A 217 2.54 -28.55 -10.84
CA ASP A 217 2.22 -27.30 -10.15
C ASP A 217 3.10 -26.14 -10.62
N THR A 218 4.33 -26.42 -11.03
CA THR A 218 5.21 -25.39 -11.61
C THR A 218 4.81 -25.04 -13.05
N LYS A 219 4.19 -25.98 -13.77
CA LYS A 219 3.91 -25.84 -15.21
C LYS A 219 2.54 -25.20 -15.48
N TRP A 220 1.54 -25.54 -14.68
CA TRP A 220 0.13 -25.20 -14.91
C TRP A 220 -0.39 -24.28 -13.81
#